data_AF-A0A7Y6B1L1-F1
#
_entry.id   AF-A0A7Y6B1L1-F1
#
_cell.length_a   1.000
_cell.length_b   1.000
_cell.length_c   1.000
_cell.angle_alpha   90.00
_cell.angle_beta   90.00
_cell.angle_gamma   90.00
#
_symmetry.space_group_name_H-M   'P 1'
#
loop_
_entity.id
_entity.type
_entity.pdbx_description
1 polymer ?
#
loop_
_entity_poly.entity_id
_entity_poly.type
_entity_poly.pdbx_seq_one_letter_code
_entity_poly.pdbx_strand_id
1 'polypeptide(L)'
;MGEISAEPSMEEILSSIKRIIAEEGEVPARQRRQARPAPTPAADDDSPEILELSDPMPLRMKVEAAAARAAESAMRAIAPEPAPAPAPTVAPEPVAQVAAPASVASPASADLDEVEEAIVSPQAAQASRGSLEALSRMMVKPEPSSDGTLEGLVREMLRPMLREWLDTHLPEMVEAMVAREIARITREGR
;
A
#
# COMPACT_ATOMS: atom_id res chain seq x y z
N MET A 1 -13.76 52.47 -4.17
CA MET A 1 -14.10 52.27 -5.58
C MET A 1 -13.12 51.25 -6.13
N GLY A 2 -13.59 50.01 -6.33
CA GLY A 2 -12.76 48.88 -6.73
C GLY A 2 -12.81 48.74 -8.25
N GLU A 3 -11.67 48.92 -8.90
CA GLU A 3 -11.56 48.76 -10.34
C GLU A 3 -11.02 47.37 -10.68
N ILE A 4 -11.96 46.52 -11.11
CA ILE A 4 -11.87 45.62 -12.27
C ILE A 4 -10.67 44.64 -12.24
N SER A 5 -10.87 43.48 -11.61
CA SER A 5 -10.21 42.24 -12.04
C SER A 5 -10.63 41.96 -13.48
N ALA A 6 -9.85 42.45 -14.43
CA ALA A 6 -9.86 41.93 -15.79
C ALA A 6 -9.26 40.53 -15.70
N GLU A 7 -10.12 39.52 -15.58
CA GLU A 7 -9.69 38.14 -15.74
C GLU A 7 -9.02 38.03 -17.12
N PRO A 8 -7.77 37.55 -17.20
CA PRO A 8 -7.04 37.52 -18.47
C PRO A 8 -7.82 36.70 -19.49
N SER A 9 -7.92 37.22 -20.71
CA SER A 9 -8.60 36.53 -21.80
C SER A 9 -7.88 35.22 -22.11
N MET A 10 -8.61 34.19 -22.52
CA MET A 10 -8.07 32.87 -22.87
C MET A 10 -6.88 32.95 -23.85
N GLU A 11 -6.92 33.90 -24.78
CA GLU A 11 -5.85 34.14 -25.75
C GLU A 11 -4.58 34.73 -25.10
N GLU A 12 -4.73 35.54 -24.06
CA GLU A 12 -3.62 36.09 -23.28
C GLU A 12 -2.97 35.00 -22.43
N ILE A 13 -3.77 34.13 -21.82
CA ILE A 13 -3.30 32.95 -21.09
C ILE A 13 -2.47 32.06 -22.03
N LEU A 14 -2.99 31.76 -23.23
CA LEU A 14 -2.30 30.93 -24.21
C LEU A 14 -1.04 31.59 -24.78
N SER A 15 -1.06 32.92 -24.96
CA SER A 15 0.09 33.69 -25.42
C SER A 15 1.20 33.73 -24.37
N SER A 16 0.84 33.83 -23.09
CA SER A 16 1.78 33.79 -21.97
C SER A 16 2.45 32.43 -21.86
N ILE A 17 1.69 31.34 -21.96
CA ILE A 17 2.25 29.97 -21.94
C ILE A 17 3.17 29.74 -23.15
N LYS A 18 2.76 30.17 -24.35
CA LYS A 18 3.58 30.03 -25.57
C LYS A 18 4.89 30.82 -25.48
N ARG A 19 4.87 32.01 -24.87
CA ARG A 19 6.08 32.80 -24.66
C ARG A 19 7.03 32.14 -23.67
N ILE A 20 6.54 31.64 -22.53
CA ILE A 20 7.36 30.97 -21.52
C ILE A 20 8.03 29.73 -22.11
N ILE A 21 7.31 28.90 -22.87
CA ILE A 21 7.89 27.70 -23.48
C ILE A 21 8.96 28.05 -24.54
N ALA A 22 8.75 29.13 -25.30
CA ALA A 22 9.73 29.58 -26.28
C ALA A 22 10.97 30.20 -25.62
N GLU A 23 10.81 30.87 -24.48
CA GLU A 23 11.87 31.54 -23.72
C GLU A 23 12.65 30.58 -22.82
N GLU A 24 12.01 29.49 -22.34
CA GLU A 24 12.59 28.47 -21.45
C GLU A 24 13.12 27.24 -22.21
N GLY A 25 12.84 27.12 -23.52
CA GLY A 25 13.31 26.03 -24.38
C GLY A 25 14.75 26.15 -24.91
N GLU A 26 15.42 27.29 -24.73
CA GLU A 26 16.85 27.44 -25.08
C GLU A 26 17.76 27.09 -23.89
N VAL A 27 17.94 25.80 -23.66
CA VAL A 27 19.08 25.29 -22.89
C VAL A 27 20.38 25.58 -23.66
N PRO A 28 21.37 26.30 -23.09
CA PRO A 28 22.62 26.55 -23.81
C PRO A 28 23.35 25.23 -24.04
N ALA A 29 23.57 24.93 -25.33
CA ALA A 29 24.28 23.77 -25.82
C ALA A 29 25.67 23.65 -25.16
N ARG A 30 25.77 22.86 -24.10
CA ARG A 30 27.04 22.51 -23.47
C ARG A 30 27.53 21.17 -24.03
N GLN A 31 28.42 21.32 -25.01
CA GLN A 31 29.56 20.45 -25.29
C GLN A 31 29.26 18.99 -25.65
N ARG A 32 29.31 18.76 -26.98
CA ARG A 32 29.92 17.59 -27.62
C ARG A 32 30.95 16.90 -26.70
N ARG A 33 30.68 15.66 -26.29
CA ARG A 33 31.72 14.66 -25.99
C ARG A 33 31.16 13.23 -26.01
N GLN A 34 31.68 12.50 -26.99
CA GLN A 34 31.99 11.06 -27.01
C GLN A 34 30.85 10.08 -27.34
N ALA A 35 31.01 9.48 -28.53
CA ALA A 35 30.27 8.34 -29.03
C ALA A 35 30.48 7.11 -28.12
N ARG A 36 29.38 6.54 -27.65
CA ARG A 36 29.27 5.21 -27.06
C ARG A 36 28.28 4.43 -27.93
N PRO A 37 28.50 3.13 -28.23
CA PRO A 37 27.60 2.38 -29.09
C PRO A 37 26.21 2.34 -28.46
N ALA A 38 25.18 2.56 -29.28
CA ALA A 38 23.80 2.69 -28.85
C ALA A 38 23.30 1.39 -28.18
N PRO A 39 22.64 1.45 -27.02
CA PRO A 39 21.71 0.41 -26.65
C PRO A 39 20.54 0.45 -27.65
N THR A 40 20.09 -0.72 -28.10
CA THR A 40 18.84 -0.89 -28.85
C THR A 40 17.73 -0.11 -28.14
N PRO A 41 16.85 0.61 -28.86
CA PRO A 41 15.72 1.27 -28.22
C PRO A 41 14.83 0.17 -27.64
N ALA A 42 14.83 0.04 -26.31
CA ALA A 42 13.64 -0.45 -25.65
C ALA A 42 12.53 0.49 -26.10
N ALA A 43 11.48 -0.05 -26.69
CA ALA A 43 10.29 0.73 -26.96
C ALA A 43 9.84 1.30 -25.61
N ASP A 44 9.96 2.62 -25.45
CA ASP A 44 9.27 3.35 -24.40
C ASP A 44 7.77 3.22 -24.70
N ASP A 45 7.17 2.16 -24.18
CA ASP A 45 5.74 2.02 -24.06
C ASP A 45 5.32 2.94 -22.91
N ASP A 46 4.95 4.18 -23.24
CA ASP A 46 4.23 5.13 -22.37
C ASP A 46 2.79 4.61 -22.06
N SER A 47 2.61 3.30 -22.00
CA SER A 47 1.46 2.69 -21.35
C SER A 47 1.71 2.78 -19.84
N PRO A 48 0.71 3.14 -19.01
CA PRO A 48 0.90 3.06 -17.57
C PRO A 48 1.33 1.63 -17.25
N GLU A 49 2.51 1.45 -16.66
CA GLU A 49 2.98 0.14 -16.22
C GLU A 49 1.98 -0.38 -15.19
N ILE A 50 1.04 -1.23 -15.64
CA ILE A 50 0.02 -1.81 -14.78
C ILE A 50 0.76 -2.81 -13.89
N LEU A 51 1.07 -2.40 -12.66
CA LEU A 51 1.65 -3.29 -11.66
C LEU A 51 0.61 -4.34 -11.25
N GLU A 52 0.83 -5.59 -11.66
CA GLU A 52 0.07 -6.74 -11.18
C GLU A 52 0.50 -7.10 -9.74
N LEU A 53 -0.30 -6.68 -8.76
CA LEU A 53 -0.08 -6.94 -7.31
C LEU A 53 -0.44 -8.39 -6.90
N SER A 54 -0.14 -9.36 -7.74
CA SER A 54 -0.41 -10.78 -7.46
C SER A 54 0.71 -11.44 -6.66
N ASP A 55 1.94 -10.94 -6.79
CA ASP A 55 3.10 -11.47 -6.08
C ASP A 55 3.31 -10.81 -4.72
N PRO A 56 3.51 -11.60 -3.64
CA PRO A 56 3.82 -11.03 -2.33
C PRO A 56 5.21 -10.38 -2.37
N MET A 57 5.29 -9.12 -1.94
CA MET A 57 6.55 -8.40 -1.81
C MET A 57 7.59 -9.23 -1.01
N PRO A 58 8.83 -9.38 -1.50
CA PRO A 58 9.85 -10.19 -0.85
C PRO A 58 10.13 -9.69 0.57
N LEU A 59 10.32 -10.62 1.52
CA LEU A 59 10.49 -10.32 2.96
C LEU A 59 11.61 -9.31 3.23
N ARG A 60 12.66 -9.30 2.42
CA ARG A 60 13.76 -8.34 2.52
C ARG A 60 13.30 -6.89 2.31
N MET A 61 12.48 -6.63 1.28
CA MET A 61 11.93 -5.28 1.03
C MET A 61 10.96 -4.86 2.15
N LYS A 62 10.21 -5.81 2.73
CA LYS A 62 9.34 -5.52 3.89
C LYS A 62 10.14 -5.10 5.12
N VAL A 63 11.27 -5.76 5.40
CA VAL A 63 12.16 -5.42 6.51
C VAL A 63 12.83 -4.06 6.29
N GLU A 64 13.29 -3.78 5.08
CA GLU A 64 13.90 -2.49 4.73
C GLU A 64 12.88 -1.33 4.84
N ALA A 65 11.63 -1.54 4.40
CA ALA A 65 10.56 -0.56 4.55
C ALA A 65 10.15 -0.32 6.02
N ALA A 66 10.15 -1.37 6.84
CA ALA A 66 9.90 -1.26 8.28
C ALA A 66 11.02 -0.50 9.01
N ALA A 67 12.28 -0.78 8.64
CA ALA A 67 13.44 -0.07 9.18
C ALA A 67 13.44 1.42 8.81
N ALA A 68 13.05 1.76 7.57
CA ALA A 68 12.91 3.14 7.12
C ALA A 68 11.85 3.91 7.94
N ARG A 69 10.69 3.29 8.18
CA ARG A 69 9.63 3.87 9.04
C ARG A 69 10.07 4.03 10.49
N ALA A 70 10.82 3.07 11.04
CA ALA A 70 11.34 3.16 12.40
C ALA A 70 12.37 4.31 12.54
N ALA A 71 13.24 4.48 11.55
CA ALA A 71 14.20 5.58 11.51
C ALA A 71 13.51 6.96 11.41
N GLU A 72 12.44 7.07 10.61
CA GLU A 72 11.63 8.29 10.51
C GLU A 72 10.90 8.62 11.81
N SER A 73 10.36 7.59 12.49
CA SER A 73 9.74 7.75 13.81
C SER A 73 10.74 8.17 14.89
N ALA A 74 11.96 7.65 14.85
CA ALA A 74 13.04 8.04 15.75
C ALA A 74 13.48 9.50 15.52
N MET A 75 13.53 9.94 14.26
CA MET A 75 13.82 11.34 13.90
C MET A 75 12.74 12.30 14.43
N ARG A 76 11.46 11.89 14.42
CA ARG A 76 10.34 12.69 14.92
C ARG A 76 10.30 12.80 16.44
N ALA A 77 10.84 11.83 17.17
CA ALA A 77 10.88 11.80 18.63
C ALA A 77 11.92 12.76 19.26
N ILE A 78 12.77 13.41 18.46
CA ILE A 78 13.78 14.40 18.91
C ILE A 78 13.19 15.81 19.13
N ALA A 79 11.86 16.00 18.94
CA ALA A 79 11.19 17.25 19.29
C ALA A 79 11.03 17.39 20.82
N PRO A 80 11.35 18.54 21.43
CA PRO A 80 11.28 18.70 22.89
C PRO A 80 9.82 18.61 23.38
N GLU A 81 9.56 17.62 24.24
CA GLU A 81 8.31 17.42 24.97
C GLU A 81 8.08 18.57 25.97
N PRO A 82 6.85 19.11 26.13
CA PRO A 82 6.56 20.09 27.17
C PRO A 82 6.67 19.46 28.56
N ALA A 83 7.41 20.11 29.46
CA ALA A 83 7.72 19.62 30.80
C ALA A 83 6.47 19.22 31.63
N PRO A 84 6.51 18.11 32.39
CA PRO A 84 5.42 17.72 33.28
C PRO A 84 5.35 18.64 34.51
N ALA A 85 4.16 19.15 34.81
CA ALA A 85 3.83 19.85 36.06
C ALA A 85 3.85 18.85 37.26
N PRO A 86 4.16 19.32 38.50
CA PRO A 86 4.45 18.45 39.63
C PRO A 86 3.21 17.70 40.17
N ALA A 87 3.42 16.45 40.53
CA ALA A 87 2.43 15.49 41.06
C ALA A 87 1.89 15.87 42.46
N PRO A 88 0.62 15.54 42.79
CA PRO A 88 0.18 15.45 44.17
C PRO A 88 0.47 14.06 44.76
N THR A 89 1.31 14.06 45.79
CA THR A 89 1.50 13.01 46.80
C THR A 89 0.18 12.46 47.34
N VAL A 90 -0.02 11.14 47.28
CA VAL A 90 -0.62 10.35 48.38
C VAL A 90 -0.04 8.93 48.37
N ALA A 91 0.63 8.55 49.45
CA ALA A 91 0.85 7.18 49.89
C ALA A 91 0.55 7.14 51.41
N PRO A 92 0.42 5.97 52.06
CA PRO A 92 -0.50 4.85 51.82
C PRO A 92 -1.24 4.44 53.13
N GLU A 93 -2.28 3.59 53.08
CA GLU A 93 -2.67 2.78 54.26
C GLU A 93 -2.77 1.28 53.89
N PRO A 94 -2.18 0.37 54.69
CA PRO A 94 -2.05 -1.05 54.36
C PRO A 94 -3.15 -1.88 55.00
N VAL A 95 -3.83 -2.73 54.22
CA VAL A 95 -4.54 -3.89 54.77
C VAL A 95 -3.88 -5.16 54.26
N ALA A 96 -3.07 -5.73 55.14
CA ALA A 96 -2.56 -7.08 55.03
C ALA A 96 -3.72 -8.09 55.11
N GLN A 97 -3.78 -9.02 54.17
CA GLN A 97 -4.23 -10.37 54.48
C GLN A 97 -3.43 -11.38 53.68
N VAL A 98 -2.53 -12.02 54.43
CA VAL A 98 -1.69 -13.15 54.05
C VAL A 98 -2.58 -14.38 53.90
N ALA A 99 -2.54 -15.00 52.72
CA ALA A 99 -2.87 -16.41 52.56
C ALA A 99 -1.84 -17.03 51.62
N ALA A 100 -0.76 -17.56 52.21
CA ALA A 100 0.15 -18.46 51.55
C ALA A 100 -0.45 -19.88 51.51
N PRO A 101 -0.07 -20.68 50.51
CA PRO A 101 0.50 -21.97 50.88
C PRO A 101 1.91 -22.12 50.29
N ALA A 102 2.84 -22.47 51.17
CA ALA A 102 4.17 -22.89 50.80
C ALA A 102 4.12 -24.27 50.12
N SER A 103 4.78 -24.42 48.97
CA SER A 103 5.46 -25.68 48.64
C SER A 103 6.66 -25.39 47.74
N VAL A 104 7.81 -25.75 48.27
CA VAL A 104 9.15 -25.69 47.68
C VAL A 104 9.30 -26.65 46.50
N ALA A 105 9.98 -26.21 45.44
CA ALA A 105 11.05 -26.95 44.74
C ALA A 105 11.52 -26.14 43.52
N SER A 106 12.76 -25.65 43.59
CA SER A 106 13.55 -25.26 42.43
C SER A 106 14.35 -26.48 42.00
N PRO A 107 14.59 -26.66 40.69
CA PRO A 107 15.97 -26.73 40.26
C PRO A 107 16.25 -25.62 39.24
N ALA A 108 17.37 -24.95 39.44
CA ALA A 108 17.96 -24.05 38.47
C ALA A 108 18.10 -24.76 37.11
N SER A 109 17.49 -24.18 36.09
CA SER A 109 18.05 -24.16 34.74
C SER A 109 18.24 -22.70 34.40
N ALA A 110 19.50 -22.35 34.18
CA ALA A 110 19.90 -21.02 33.79
C ALA A 110 19.41 -20.77 32.36
N ASP A 111 18.47 -19.84 32.23
CA ASP A 111 18.26 -19.03 31.03
C ASP A 111 17.96 -17.61 31.54
N LEU A 112 19.03 -16.90 31.91
CA LEU A 112 18.98 -15.55 32.47
C LEU A 112 19.28 -14.46 31.42
N ASP A 113 19.00 -14.69 30.14
CA ASP A 113 19.38 -13.75 29.08
C ASP A 113 18.31 -13.49 27.99
N GLU A 114 17.00 -13.60 28.28
CA GLU A 114 15.97 -13.20 27.29
C GLU A 114 14.68 -12.56 27.85
N VAL A 115 14.73 -12.06 29.08
CA VAL A 115 13.65 -11.24 29.68
C VAL A 115 14.04 -9.76 29.71
N GLU A 116 14.63 -9.25 28.64
CA GLU A 116 14.58 -7.81 28.38
C GLU A 116 13.14 -7.45 27.97
N GLU A 117 12.39 -6.95 28.96
CA GLU A 117 11.13 -6.20 28.84
C GLU A 117 10.07 -6.80 27.91
N ALA A 118 9.56 -7.99 28.26
CA ALA A 118 8.29 -8.44 27.73
C ALA A 118 7.17 -7.45 28.17
N ILE A 119 6.78 -6.56 27.25
CA ILE A 119 5.74 -5.54 27.43
C ILE A 119 4.39 -6.15 27.88
N VAL A 120 4.21 -7.45 27.65
CA VAL A 120 2.98 -8.19 27.97
C VAL A 120 3.30 -9.34 28.90
N SER A 121 2.46 -9.54 29.92
CA SER A 121 2.60 -10.67 30.82
C SER A 121 2.42 -12.02 30.09
N PRO A 122 3.10 -13.09 30.53
CA PRO A 122 2.97 -14.41 29.91
C PRO A 122 1.52 -14.91 29.85
N GLN A 123 0.73 -14.59 30.88
CA GLN A 123 -0.69 -14.93 30.94
C GLN A 123 -1.52 -14.17 29.89
N ALA A 124 -1.29 -12.87 29.73
CA ALA A 124 -2.00 -12.06 28.73
C ALA A 124 -1.60 -12.45 27.30
N ALA A 125 -0.34 -12.83 27.08
CA ALA A 125 0.12 -13.40 25.82
C ALA A 125 -0.59 -14.73 25.51
N GLN A 126 -0.75 -15.62 26.50
CA GLN A 126 -1.42 -16.91 26.31
C GLN A 126 -2.93 -16.76 26.07
N ALA A 127 -3.59 -15.82 26.76
CA ALA A 127 -5.00 -15.50 26.54
C ALA A 127 -5.27 -14.92 25.14
N SER A 128 -4.38 -14.04 24.67
CA SER A 128 -4.44 -13.46 23.32
C SER A 128 -4.23 -14.53 22.24
N ARG A 129 -3.28 -15.45 22.45
CA ARG A 129 -3.05 -16.60 21.55
C ARG A 129 -4.28 -17.49 21.41
N GLY A 130 -4.95 -17.83 22.52
CA GLY A 130 -6.17 -18.64 22.48
C GLY A 130 -7.33 -17.97 21.72
N SER A 131 -7.50 -16.65 21.88
CA SER A 131 -8.54 -15.88 21.17
C SER A 131 -8.24 -15.75 19.67
N LEU A 132 -6.99 -15.49 19.31
CA LEU A 132 -6.54 -15.44 17.92
C LEU A 132 -6.61 -16.82 17.24
N GLU A 133 -6.33 -17.89 17.97
CA GLU A 133 -6.47 -19.25 17.46
C GLU A 133 -7.94 -19.62 17.22
N ALA A 134 -8.85 -19.21 18.12
CA ALA A 134 -10.28 -19.36 17.92
C ALA A 134 -10.79 -18.59 16.68
N LEU A 135 -10.32 -17.36 16.48
CA LEU A 135 -10.63 -16.57 15.27
C LEU A 135 -10.05 -17.20 14.00
N SER A 136 -8.82 -17.69 14.06
CA SER A 136 -8.16 -18.39 12.94
C SER A 136 -8.91 -19.66 12.53
N ARG A 137 -9.40 -20.43 13.51
CA ARG A 137 -10.27 -21.60 13.27
C ARG A 137 -11.65 -21.22 12.72
N MET A 138 -12.13 -20.01 12.98
CA MET A 138 -13.35 -19.48 12.37
C MET A 138 -13.13 -18.96 10.95
N MET A 139 -11.88 -18.62 10.62
CA MET A 139 -11.40 -18.23 9.30
C MET A 139 -11.02 -19.43 8.42
N VAL A 140 -11.56 -20.61 8.73
CA VAL A 140 -11.38 -21.84 7.94
C VAL A 140 -11.90 -21.60 6.52
N LYS A 141 -10.92 -21.47 5.63
CA LYS A 141 -10.89 -21.42 4.16
C LYS A 141 -12.21 -21.12 3.45
N PRO A 142 -12.27 -20.06 2.62
CA PRO A 142 -13.31 -19.96 1.62
C PRO A 142 -13.16 -21.16 0.68
N GLU A 143 -14.12 -22.08 0.72
CA GLU A 143 -14.36 -22.99 -0.39
C GLU A 143 -14.58 -22.12 -1.64
N PRO A 144 -14.00 -22.48 -2.80
CA PRO A 144 -14.07 -21.66 -4.03
C PRO A 144 -15.50 -21.46 -4.56
N SER A 145 -16.48 -22.16 -3.98
CA SER A 145 -17.91 -22.11 -4.26
C SER A 145 -18.75 -21.68 -3.04
N SER A 146 -18.14 -21.04 -2.04
CA SER A 146 -18.87 -20.46 -0.91
C SER A 146 -19.55 -19.15 -1.31
N ASP A 147 -20.82 -19.27 -1.73
CA ASP A 147 -21.77 -18.17 -1.95
C ASP A 147 -22.01 -17.31 -0.69
N GLY A 148 -21.54 -17.76 0.49
CA GLY A 148 -21.74 -17.09 1.77
C GLY A 148 -20.68 -16.05 2.14
N THR A 149 -19.65 -15.84 1.31
CA THR A 149 -18.65 -14.79 1.52
C THR A 149 -19.03 -13.49 0.80
N LEU A 150 -18.46 -12.35 1.21
CA LEU A 150 -18.67 -11.04 0.57
C LEU A 150 -18.43 -11.11 -0.95
N GLU A 151 -17.47 -11.92 -1.39
CA GLU A 151 -17.20 -12.14 -2.81
C GLU A 151 -18.40 -12.75 -3.55
N GLY A 152 -19.10 -13.71 -2.94
CA GLY A 152 -20.32 -14.29 -3.49
C GLY A 152 -21.40 -13.23 -3.72
N LEU A 153 -21.64 -12.38 -2.71
CA LEU A 153 -22.61 -11.29 -2.82
C LEU A 153 -22.22 -10.26 -3.90
N VAL A 154 -20.95 -9.83 -3.93
CA VAL A 154 -20.46 -8.89 -4.95
C VAL A 154 -20.57 -9.50 -6.35
N ARG A 155 -20.26 -10.80 -6.51
CA ARG A 155 -20.39 -11.50 -7.79
C ARG A 155 -21.84 -11.56 -8.26
N GLU A 156 -22.77 -11.85 -7.37
CA GLU A 156 -24.21 -11.86 -7.70
C GLU A 156 -24.72 -10.46 -8.06
N MET A 157 -24.17 -9.40 -7.46
CA MET A 157 -24.50 -8.01 -7.82
C MET A 157 -23.86 -7.55 -9.13
N LEU A 158 -22.63 -7.98 -9.43
CA LEU A 158 -21.92 -7.58 -10.65
C LEU A 158 -22.33 -8.37 -11.90
N ARG A 159 -22.82 -9.61 -11.72
CA ARG A 159 -23.27 -10.48 -12.81
C ARG A 159 -24.29 -9.82 -13.75
N PRO A 160 -25.37 -9.16 -13.28
CA PRO A 160 -26.32 -8.48 -14.18
C PRO A 160 -25.69 -7.30 -14.93
N MET A 161 -24.84 -6.50 -14.28
CA MET A 161 -24.22 -5.33 -14.92
C MET A 161 -23.22 -5.74 -16.01
N LEU A 162 -22.40 -6.77 -15.75
CA LEU A 162 -21.46 -7.30 -16.72
C LEU A 162 -22.19 -7.95 -17.91
N ARG A 163 -23.33 -8.61 -17.66
CA ARG A 163 -24.15 -9.20 -18.73
C ARG A 163 -24.70 -8.13 -19.67
N GLU A 164 -25.33 -7.08 -19.12
CA GLU A 164 -25.88 -5.99 -19.93
C GLU A 164 -24.81 -5.28 -20.74
N TRP A 165 -23.63 -5.06 -20.14
CA TRP A 165 -22.49 -4.48 -20.82
C TRP A 165 -21.98 -5.37 -21.96
N LEU A 166 -21.81 -6.68 -21.71
CA LEU A 166 -21.39 -7.63 -22.72
C LEU A 166 -22.41 -7.73 -23.86
N ASP A 167 -23.71 -7.79 -23.55
CA ASP A 167 -24.77 -7.85 -24.57
C ASP A 167 -24.76 -6.61 -25.48
N THR A 168 -24.39 -5.44 -24.93
CA THR A 168 -24.33 -4.18 -25.68
C THR A 168 -23.06 -4.04 -26.52
N HIS A 169 -21.90 -4.41 -25.97
CA HIS A 169 -20.60 -4.07 -26.56
C HIS A 169 -19.88 -5.24 -27.27
N LEU A 170 -20.19 -6.48 -26.90
CA LEU A 170 -19.56 -7.66 -27.50
C LEU A 170 -19.80 -7.80 -29.02
N PRO A 171 -21.00 -7.49 -29.57
CA PRO A 171 -21.23 -7.61 -31.01
C PRO A 171 -20.25 -6.77 -31.84
N GLU A 172 -20.06 -5.50 -31.47
CA GLU A 172 -19.16 -4.57 -32.16
C GLU A 172 -17.69 -5.05 -32.10
N MET A 173 -17.25 -5.53 -30.93
CA MET A 173 -15.90 -6.04 -30.75
C MET A 173 -15.63 -7.27 -31.63
N VAL A 174 -16.60 -8.17 -31.72
CA VAL A 174 -16.51 -9.38 -32.55
C VAL A 174 -16.53 -9.03 -34.03
N GLU A 175 -17.41 -8.13 -34.48
CA GLU A 175 -17.45 -7.68 -35.88
C GLU A 175 -16.11 -7.06 -36.30
N ALA A 176 -15.51 -6.21 -35.46
CA ALA A 176 -14.21 -5.62 -35.72
C ALA A 176 -13.07 -6.66 -35.76
N MET A 177 -13.16 -7.73 -34.97
CA MET A 177 -12.18 -8.82 -34.98
C MET A 177 -12.34 -9.72 -36.21
N VAL A 178 -13.58 -10.09 -36.57
CA VAL A 178 -13.90 -10.90 -37.75
C VAL A 178 -13.55 -10.15 -39.03
N ALA A 179 -13.87 -8.86 -39.13
CA ALA A 179 -13.50 -8.04 -40.29
C ALA A 179 -11.97 -8.01 -40.49
N ARG A 180 -11.20 -7.88 -39.40
CA ARG A 180 -9.74 -7.97 -39.43
C ARG A 180 -9.26 -9.35 -39.89
N GLU A 181 -9.88 -10.42 -39.41
CA GLU A 181 -9.49 -11.79 -39.76
C GLU A 181 -9.80 -12.12 -41.23
N ILE A 182 -10.95 -11.69 -41.75
CA ILE A 182 -11.29 -11.83 -43.17
C ILE A 182 -10.30 -11.04 -44.05
N ALA A 183 -9.99 -9.80 -43.67
CA ALA A 183 -9.01 -8.97 -44.39
C ALA A 183 -7.59 -9.57 -44.37
N ARG A 184 -7.25 -10.35 -43.35
CA ARG A 184 -5.99 -11.10 -43.26
C ARG A 184 -5.98 -12.30 -44.21
N ILE A 185 -6.99 -13.17 -44.12
CA ILE A 185 -7.08 -14.39 -44.96
C ILE A 185 -7.15 -14.03 -46.45
N THR A 186 -7.91 -12.99 -46.80
CA THR A 186 -8.03 -12.53 -48.20
C THR A 186 -6.73 -11.92 -48.76
N ARG A 187 -5.83 -11.45 -47.90
CA ARG A 187 -4.50 -10.97 -48.31
C ARG A 187 -3.50 -12.11 -48.48
N GLU A 188 -3.64 -13.15 -47.67
CA GLU A 188 -2.73 -14.29 -47.62
C GLU A 188 -3.09 -15.37 -48.67
N GLY A 189 -4.34 -15.38 -49.14
CA GLY A 189 -4.83 -16.26 -50.20
C GLY A 189 -4.64 -15.76 -51.64
N ARG A 190 -3.97 -14.61 -51.85
CA ARG A 190 -3.61 -14.07 -53.17
C ARG A 190 -2.11 -14.10 -53.36
#